data_AF-A0AAP3YYX9-F1
#
_entry.id   AF-A0AAP3YYX9-F1
#
_cell.length_a   1.000
_cell.length_b   1.000
_cell.length_c   1.000
_cell.angle_alpha   90.00
_cell.angle_beta   90.00
_cell.angle_gamma   90.00
#
_symmetry.space_group_name_H-M   'P 1'
#
loop_
_entity.id
_entity.type
_entity.pdbx_description
1 polymer ?
#
loop_
_entity_poly.entity_id
_entity_poly.type
_entity_poly.pdbx_seq_one_letter_code
_entity_poly.pdbx_strand_id
1 'polypeptide(L)'
;MNAPKISFLNKLAISILLSFSFESLQYLLAIGATDITDLITNSLGALLGISFYYLLIKVFSKAKVDLILTISFTILLIFTIIFIRQSIVLGTVRV
;
A
#
# COMPACT_ATOMS: atom_id res chain seq x y z
N MET A 1 -18.18 9.38 -18.66
CA MET A 1 -17.16 10.13 -17.91
C MET A 1 -15.83 9.44 -18.11
N ASN A 2 -14.99 9.91 -19.06
CA ASN A 2 -13.69 9.30 -19.33
C ASN A 2 -12.73 9.72 -18.21
N ALA A 3 -12.41 8.80 -17.30
CA ALA A 3 -11.39 9.05 -16.29
C ALA A 3 -10.05 9.37 -17.00
N PRO A 4 -9.30 10.39 -16.55
CA PRO A 4 -8.02 10.74 -17.15
C PRO A 4 -7.08 9.53 -17.06
N LYS A 5 -6.41 9.22 -18.17
CA LYS A 5 -5.47 8.10 -18.27
C LYS A 5 -4.19 8.47 -17.53
N ILE A 6 -4.13 8.17 -16.23
CA ILE A 6 -2.95 8.46 -15.39
C ILE A 6 -1.78 7.62 -15.90
N SER A 7 -0.66 8.28 -16.22
CA SER A 7 0.57 7.64 -16.71
C SER A 7 1.22 6.79 -15.61
N PHE A 8 2.08 5.84 -16.02
CA PHE A 8 2.87 5.02 -15.09
C PHE A 8 3.64 5.87 -14.07
N LEU A 9 4.31 6.93 -14.55
CA LEU A 9 5.09 7.85 -13.71
C LEU A 9 4.22 8.57 -12.69
N ASN A 10 3.01 8.98 -13.08
CA ASN A 10 2.10 9.65 -12.16
C ASN A 10 1.64 8.70 -11.05
N LYS A 11 1.38 7.42 -11.36
CA LYS A 11 1.03 6.41 -10.34
C LYS A 11 2.17 6.19 -9.35
N LEU A 12 3.39 6.10 -9.86
CA LEU A 12 4.58 5.96 -9.03
C LEU A 12 4.79 7.20 -8.15
N ALA A 13 4.71 8.40 -8.73
CA ALA A 13 4.86 9.66 -8.00
C ALA A 13 3.82 9.80 -6.87
N ILE A 14 2.56 9.44 -7.12
CA ILE A 14 1.51 9.43 -6.07
C ILE A 14 1.89 8.48 -4.93
N SER A 15 2.42 7.30 -5.23
CA SER A 15 2.83 6.34 -4.20
C SER A 15 4.02 6.82 -3.36
N ILE A 16 5.01 7.44 -4.00
CA ILE A 16 6.18 8.01 -3.32
C ILE A 16 5.76 9.17 -2.43
N LEU A 17 4.94 10.09 -2.95
CA LEU A 17 4.41 11.23 -2.18
C LEU A 17 3.58 10.78 -0.99
N LEU A 18 2.76 9.73 -1.14
CA LEU A 18 1.99 9.16 -0.06
C LEU A 18 2.90 8.58 1.03
N SER A 19 3.91 7.79 0.65
CA SER A 19 4.89 7.26 1.62
C SER A 19 5.67 8.37 2.32
N PHE A 20 6.09 9.39 1.59
CA PHE A 20 6.77 10.56 2.16
C PHE A 20 5.87 11.33 3.14
N SER A 21 4.57 11.41 2.85
CA SER A 21 3.60 12.06 3.72
C SER A 21 3.43 11.30 5.04
N PHE A 22 3.44 9.96 5.01
CA PHE A 22 3.40 9.16 6.23
C PHE A 22 4.63 9.37 7.10
N GLU A 23 5.84 9.26 6.52
CA GLU A 23 7.09 9.50 7.23
C GLU A 23 7.17 10.92 7.82
N SER A 24 6.73 11.92 7.05
CA SER A 24 6.67 13.32 7.49
C SER A 24 5.68 13.51 8.64
N LEU A 25 4.53 12.83 8.60
CA LEU A 25 3.54 12.90 9.68
C LEU A 25 4.05 12.20 10.95
N GLN A 26 4.74 11.06 10.81
CA GLN A 26 5.39 10.38 11.93
C GLN A 26 6.44 11.28 12.58
N TYR A 27 7.24 11.99 11.76
CA TYR A 27 8.23 12.96 12.25
C TYR A 27 7.56 14.12 13.00
N LEU A 28 6.55 14.74 12.39
CA LEU A 28 5.87 15.93 12.94
C LEU A 28 5.06 15.64 14.21
N LEU A 29 4.40 14.48 14.27
CA LEU A 29 3.56 14.11 15.42
C LEU A 29 4.32 13.34 16.50
N ALA A 30 5.59 12.97 16.26
CA ALA A 30 6.40 12.15 17.16
C ALA A 30 5.72 10.83 17.61
N ILE A 31 4.83 10.29 16.76
CA ILE A 31 4.06 9.05 17.02
C ILE A 31 4.83 7.78 16.65
N GLY A 32 6.04 7.91 16.10
CA GLY A 32 6.88 6.79 15.69
C GLY A 32 8.29 7.27 15.29
N ALA A 33 9.17 6.33 14.97
CA ALA A 33 10.47 6.63 14.39
C ALA A 33 10.31 6.86 12.89
N THR A 34 10.76 8.01 12.40
CA THR A 34 10.88 8.26 10.96
C THR A 34 12.06 7.49 10.41
N ASP A 35 11.84 6.66 9.41
CA ASP A 35 12.88 5.83 8.79
C ASP A 35 12.89 6.02 7.27
N ILE A 36 14.02 6.49 6.74
CA ILE A 36 14.18 6.67 5.30
C ILE A 36 14.10 5.34 4.53
N THR A 37 14.37 4.21 5.20
CA THR A 37 14.23 2.89 4.60
C THR A 37 12.78 2.55 4.27
N ASP A 38 11.80 3.03 5.05
CA ASP A 38 10.37 2.85 4.76
C ASP A 38 9.97 3.61 3.49
N LEU A 39 10.49 4.84 3.31
CA LEU A 39 10.29 5.58 2.07
C LEU A 39 10.88 4.86 0.85
N ILE A 40 12.10 4.33 0.96
CA ILE A 40 12.78 3.63 -0.14
C ILE A 40 12.04 2.32 -0.47
N THR A 41 11.73 1.52 0.54
CA THR A 41 11.09 0.21 0.35
C THR A 41 9.67 0.34 -0.17
N ASN A 42 8.87 1.31 0.29
CA ASN A 42 7.55 1.60 -0.26
C ASN A 42 7.63 2.09 -1.71
N SER A 43 8.63 2.92 -2.04
CA SER A 43 8.86 3.39 -3.42
C SER A 43 9.23 2.24 -4.36
N LEU A 44 10.11 1.34 -3.93
CA LEU A 44 10.48 0.14 -4.69
C LEU A 44 9.31 -0.85 -4.80
N GLY A 45 8.55 -1.04 -3.72
CA GLY A 45 7.35 -1.86 -3.69
C GLY A 45 6.30 -1.35 -4.68
N ALA A 46 6.10 -0.04 -4.77
CA ALA A 46 5.21 0.58 -5.74
C ALA A 46 5.68 0.37 -7.19
N LEU A 47 6.98 0.57 -7.45
CA LEU A 47 7.57 0.32 -8.77
C LEU A 47 7.36 -1.14 -9.20
N LEU A 48 7.65 -2.09 -8.31
CA LEU A 48 7.50 -3.52 -8.55
C LEU A 48 6.03 -3.90 -8.74
N GLY A 49 5.14 -3.43 -7.86
CA GLY A 49 3.72 -3.75 -7.91
C GLY A 49 3.03 -3.25 -9.18
N ILE A 50 3.31 -2.01 -9.59
CA ILE A 50 2.74 -1.44 -10.84
C ILE A 50 3.31 -2.20 -12.05
N SER A 51 4.61 -2.47 -12.08
CA SER A 51 5.25 -3.22 -13.18
C SER A 51 4.68 -4.63 -13.30
N PHE A 52 4.51 -5.32 -12.15
CA PHE A 52 3.93 -6.66 -12.09
C PHE A 52 2.47 -6.67 -12.54
N TYR A 53 1.66 -5.67 -12.16
CA TYR A 53 0.29 -5.54 -12.65
C TYR A 53 0.24 -5.44 -14.19
N TYR A 54 1.11 -4.63 -14.79
CA TYR A 54 1.20 -4.51 -16.25
C TYR A 54 1.59 -5.84 -16.93
N LEU A 55 2.50 -6.61 -16.32
CA LEU A 55 2.86 -7.94 -16.81
C LEU A 55 1.67 -8.91 -16.72
N LEU A 56 0.92 -8.90 -15.60
CA LEU A 56 -0.24 -9.77 -15.42
C LEU A 56 -1.34 -9.49 -16.43
N ILE A 57 -1.71 -8.22 -16.66
CA ILE A 57 -2.76 -7.88 -17.64
C ILE A 57 -2.32 -8.09 -19.10
N LYS A 58 -1.01 -8.26 -19.34
CA LYS A 58 -0.48 -8.63 -20.66
C LYS A 58 -0.70 -10.12 -20.95
N VAL A 59 -0.67 -10.96 -19.92
CA VAL A 59 -0.83 -12.42 -20.03
C VAL A 59 -2.29 -12.85 -19.80
N PHE A 60 -2.99 -12.20 -18.89
CA PHE A 60 -4.35 -12.54 -18.47
C PHE A 60 -5.35 -11.41 -18.77
N SER A 61 -6.64 -11.74 -18.77
CA SER A 61 -7.69 -10.72 -18.90
C SER A 61 -7.65 -9.75 -17.73
N LYS A 62 -7.63 -8.45 -18.03
CA LYS A 62 -7.67 -7.37 -17.04
C LYS A 62 -8.77 -7.56 -16.00
N ALA A 63 -9.98 -7.98 -16.40
CA ALA A 63 -11.09 -8.20 -15.47
C ALA A 63 -10.78 -9.31 -14.44
N LYS A 64 -10.11 -10.39 -14.86
CA LYS A 64 -9.70 -11.47 -13.95
C LYS A 64 -8.61 -11.01 -12.98
N VAL A 65 -7.61 -10.29 -13.49
CA VAL A 65 -6.52 -9.74 -12.67
C VAL A 65 -7.06 -8.75 -11.64
N ASP A 66 -7.91 -7.82 -12.06
CA ASP A 66 -8.53 -6.83 -11.18
C ASP A 66 -9.37 -7.51 -10.09
N LEU A 67 -10.15 -8.55 -10.43
CA LEU A 67 -10.96 -9.31 -9.47
C LEU A 67 -10.10 -10.06 -8.45
N ILE A 68 -9.07 -10.78 -8.90
CA ILE A 68 -8.17 -11.55 -8.02
C ILE A 68 -7.42 -10.61 -7.08
N LEU A 69 -6.87 -9.51 -7.60
CA LEU A 69 -6.16 -8.53 -6.78
C LEU A 69 -7.09 -7.88 -5.77
N THR A 70 -8.30 -7.48 -6.18
CA THR A 70 -9.28 -6.86 -5.28
C THR A 70 -9.62 -7.82 -4.13
N ILE A 71 -9.96 -9.08 -4.43
CA ILE A 71 -10.28 -10.08 -3.40
C ILE A 71 -9.07 -10.31 -2.47
N SER A 72 -7.87 -10.45 -3.04
CA SER A 72 -6.64 -10.67 -2.27
C SER A 72 -6.33 -9.51 -1.32
N PHE A 73 -6.44 -8.27 -1.80
CA PHE A 73 -6.25 -7.07 -0.99
C PHE A 73 -7.32 -6.92 0.08
N THR A 74 -8.60 -7.21 -0.24
CA THR A 74 -9.68 -7.16 0.75
C THR A 74 -9.46 -8.18 1.87
N ILE A 75 -9.07 -9.41 1.55
CA ILE A 75 -8.77 -10.44 2.56
C ILE A 75 -7.59 -10.00 3.44
N LEU A 76 -6.50 -9.53 2.82
CA LEU A 76 -5.32 -9.07 3.54
C LEU A 76 -5.66 -7.89 4.47
N LEU A 77 -6.47 -6.95 4.01
CA LEU A 77 -6.90 -5.80 4.80
C LEU A 77 -7.72 -6.23 6.02
N ILE A 78 -8.71 -7.13 5.84
CA ILE A 78 -9.52 -7.67 6.94
C ILE A 78 -8.62 -8.38 7.96
N PHE A 79 -7.69 -9.20 7.49
CA PHE A 79 -6.75 -9.90 8.35
C PHE A 79 -5.89 -8.92 9.16
N THR A 80 -5.32 -7.88 8.53
CA THR A 80 -4.52 -6.86 9.20
C THR A 80 -5.33 -6.10 10.26
N ILE A 81 -6.59 -5.74 9.97
CA ILE A 81 -7.47 -5.07 10.94
C ILE A 81 -7.73 -5.97 12.16
N ILE A 82 -8.03 -7.25 11.93
CA ILE A 82 -8.23 -8.22 13.02
C ILE A 82 -6.93 -8.34 13.84
N PHE A 83 -5.78 -8.45 13.19
CA PHE A 83 -4.48 -8.57 13.84
C PHE A 83 -4.16 -7.35 14.71
N ILE A 84 -4.39 -6.13 14.20
CA ILE A 84 -4.20 -4.89 14.96
C ILE A 84 -5.14 -4.85 16.16
N ARG A 85 -6.43 -5.18 15.98
CA ARG A 85 -7.39 -5.25 17.09
C ARG A 85 -6.93 -6.21 18.18
N GLN A 86 -6.49 -7.42 17.81
CA GLN A 86 -6.01 -8.40 18.77
C GLN A 86 -4.75 -7.91 19.50
N SER A 87 -3.82 -7.27 18.78
CA SER A 87 -2.60 -6.70 19.36
C SER A 87 -2.91 -5.61 20.40
N ILE A 88 -3.86 -4.72 20.11
CA ILE A 88 -4.30 -3.68 21.06
C ILE A 88 -4.97 -4.31 22.28
N VAL A 89 -5.89 -5.27 22.09
CA VAL A 89 -6.62 -5.91 23.20
C VAL A 89 -5.65 -6.67 24.12
N LEU A 90 -4.75 -7.47 23.56
CA LEU A 90 -3.74 -8.19 24.35
C LEU A 90 -2.77 -7.24 25.05
N GLY A 91 -2.38 -6.14 24.40
CA GLY A 91 -1.59 -5.08 25.01
C GLY A 91 -2.31 -4.38 26.15
N THR A 92 -3.64 -4.27 26.10
CA THR A 92 -4.46 -3.66 27.16
C THR A 92 -4.72 -4.61 28.34
N VAL A 93 -4.76 -5.92 28.11
CA VAL A 93 -5.02 -6.95 29.15
C VAL A 93 -3.76 -7.33 29.94
N ARG A 94 -2.57 -6.99 29.43
CA ARG A 94 -1.27 -7.32 30.05
C ARG A 94 -0.63 -6.16 30.84
N VAL A 95 -1.36 -5.07 31.08
CA VAL A 95 -0.96 -3.97 31.99
C VAL A 95 -1.83 -4.03 33.24
#